data_AF-A0A9W9RYW3-F1
#
_entry.id   AF-A0A9W9RYW3-F1
#
_cell.length_a   1.000
_cell.length_b   1.000
_cell.length_c   1.000
_cell.angle_alpha   90.00
_cell.angle_beta   90.00
_cell.angle_gamma   90.00
#
_symmetry.space_group_name_H-M   'P 1'
#
loop_
_entity.id
_entity.type
_entity.pdbx_description
1 polymer ?
#
loop_
_entity_poly.entity_id
_entity_poly.type
_entity_poly.pdbx_seq_one_letter_code
_entity_poly.pdbx_strand_id
1 'polypeptide(L)'
;MQQSQHIIPYMTSSVSSESQQASPGYHRFIRNPVLFGLGVMFLELAFQTPIASMIESIDLQEGGDSDFVEYFTARRVVEKSHAKISKSFRDVTKRCLYCDFGHDSDFKSPALQQAFYNNVITVLDGLEDVYRDLQDG
;
A
#
# COMPACT_ATOMS: atom_id res chain seq x y z
N MET A 1 24.84 8.82 -20.33
CA MET A 1 23.64 7.96 -20.31
C MET A 1 22.79 8.44 -19.15
N GLN A 2 21.62 9.02 -19.45
CA GLN A 2 20.78 9.67 -18.44
C GLN A 2 19.99 8.58 -17.72
N GLN A 3 20.34 8.32 -16.46
CA GLN A 3 19.66 7.35 -15.62
C GLN A 3 18.31 7.96 -15.24
N SER A 4 17.24 7.50 -15.89
CA SER A 4 15.87 7.88 -15.58
C SER A 4 15.59 7.53 -14.11
N GLN A 5 15.59 8.54 -13.25
CA GLN A 5 15.15 8.39 -11.87
C GLN A 5 13.64 8.14 -11.90
N HIS A 6 13.26 6.86 -11.83
CA HIS A 6 11.87 6.46 -11.67
C HIS A 6 11.47 6.80 -10.23
N ILE A 7 11.07 8.06 -9.99
CA ILE A 7 10.53 8.45 -8.70
C ILE A 7 9.20 7.73 -8.55
N ILE A 8 9.17 6.84 -7.56
CA ILE A 8 8.00 6.07 -7.19
C ILE A 8 6.89 7.07 -6.80
N PRO A 9 5.70 7.04 -7.44
CA PRO A 9 4.70 8.10 -7.32
C PRO A 9 4.19 8.35 -5.88
N TYR A 10 4.41 7.41 -4.97
CA TYR A 10 3.99 7.52 -3.56
C TYR A 10 5.13 7.89 -2.59
N MET A 11 6.36 8.10 -3.07
CA MET A 11 7.52 8.51 -2.26
C MET A 11 8.03 9.88 -2.69
N THR A 12 7.27 10.94 -2.41
CA THR A 12 7.78 12.32 -2.55
C THR A 12 8.29 12.84 -1.21
N SER A 13 9.42 13.56 -1.25
CA SER A 13 10.17 14.07 -0.09
C SER A 13 9.43 15.14 0.73
N SER A 14 8.23 15.53 0.31
CA SER A 14 7.34 16.44 1.02
C SER A 14 5.93 16.06 0.64
N VAL A 15 5.06 15.80 1.62
CA VAL A 15 3.61 15.61 1.42
C VAL A 15 2.95 16.95 1.05
N SER A 16 3.45 17.62 0.02
CA SER A 16 2.74 18.72 -0.63
C SER A 16 1.70 18.04 -1.49
N SER A 17 0.42 18.35 -1.27
CA SER A 17 -0.73 17.83 -2.04
C SER A 17 -0.75 18.31 -3.51
N GLU A 18 0.40 18.65 -4.08
CA GLU A 18 0.55 18.86 -5.51
C GLU A 18 0.55 17.49 -6.17
N SER A 19 -0.65 17.10 -6.56
CA SER A 19 -0.95 16.04 -7.53
C SER A 19 0.07 16.03 -8.67
N GLN A 20 1.14 15.24 -8.50
CA GLN A 20 1.85 14.66 -9.63
C GLN A 20 0.76 13.96 -10.44
N GLN A 21 0.63 14.35 -11.70
CA GLN A 21 -0.52 14.06 -12.56
C GLN A 21 -0.66 12.55 -12.77
N ALA A 22 -1.27 11.88 -11.80
CA ALA A 22 -1.76 10.54 -11.95
C ALA A 22 -2.81 10.57 -13.06
N SER A 23 -2.70 9.66 -14.01
CA SER A 23 -3.61 9.56 -15.13
C SER A 23 -5.07 9.52 -14.64
N PRO A 24 -6.05 10.07 -15.37
CA PRO A 24 -7.45 10.07 -14.93
C PRO A 24 -7.98 8.69 -14.52
N GLY A 25 -7.44 7.61 -15.10
CA GLY A 25 -7.78 6.24 -14.72
C GLY A 25 -7.20 5.76 -13.38
N TYR A 26 -6.14 6.40 -12.86
CA TYR A 26 -5.50 6.03 -11.58
C TYR A 26 -6.44 6.26 -10.41
N HIS A 27 -7.20 7.35 -10.46
CA HIS A 27 -8.26 7.67 -9.51
C HIS A 27 -9.46 6.71 -9.56
N ARG A 28 -9.58 5.87 -10.60
CA ARG A 28 -10.64 4.86 -10.71
C ARG A 28 -10.44 3.69 -9.75
N PHE A 29 -9.18 3.32 -9.50
CA PHE A 29 -8.82 2.17 -8.69
C PHE A 29 -8.29 2.58 -7.30
N ILE A 30 -7.61 3.72 -7.22
CA ILE A 30 -6.96 4.19 -5.99
C ILE A 30 -7.76 5.34 -5.40
N ARG A 31 -8.49 5.02 -4.34
CA ARG A 31 -9.35 5.98 -3.62
C ARG A 31 -8.54 7.02 -2.84
N ASN A 32 -7.40 6.62 -2.28
CA ASN A 32 -6.47 7.48 -1.54
C ASN A 32 -5.02 7.09 -1.89
N PRO A 33 -4.29 7.92 -2.66
CA PRO A 33 -2.92 7.60 -3.08
C PRO A 33 -1.92 7.46 -1.93
N VAL A 34 -2.10 8.20 -0.83
CA VAL A 34 -1.22 8.12 0.34
C VAL A 34 -1.36 6.76 1.03
N LEU A 35 -2.60 6.33 1.26
CA LEU A 35 -2.89 5.02 1.85
C LEU A 35 -2.49 3.88 0.93
N PHE A 36 -2.70 4.02 -0.38
CA PHE A 36 -2.24 3.04 -1.34
C PHE A 36 -0.71 2.89 -1.28
N GLY A 37 0.03 4.00 -1.30
CA GLY A 37 1.48 4.00 -1.16
C GLY A 37 1.97 3.34 0.12
N LEU A 38 1.31 3.62 1.26
CA LEU A 38 1.59 2.95 2.53
C LEU A 38 1.37 1.44 2.43
N GLY A 39 0.29 1.00 1.78
CA GLY A 39 0.01 -0.41 1.54
C GLY A 39 1.08 -1.08 0.67
N VAL A 40 1.53 -0.41 -0.39
CA VAL A 40 2.64 -0.92 -1.22
C VAL A 40 3.92 -1.03 -0.41
N MET A 41 4.27 -0.01 0.38
CA MET A 41 5.44 -0.04 1.25
C MET A 41 5.41 -1.23 2.22
N PHE A 42 4.26 -1.55 2.82
CA PHE A 42 4.14 -2.74 3.68
C PHE A 42 4.41 -4.05 2.93
N LEU A 43 3.97 -4.18 1.68
CA LEU A 43 4.32 -5.33 0.85
C LEU A 43 5.81 -5.36 0.53
N GLU A 44 6.41 -4.24 0.14
CA GLU A 44 7.84 -4.17 -0.18
C GLU A 44 8.71 -4.53 1.04
N LEU A 45 8.32 -4.09 2.23
CA LEU A 45 8.97 -4.48 3.49
C LEU A 45 8.79 -5.96 3.80
N ALA A 46 7.60 -6.53 3.61
CA ALA A 46 7.35 -7.96 3.88
C ALA A 46 8.10 -8.89 2.92
N PHE A 47 8.21 -8.51 1.65
CA PHE A 47 8.84 -9.31 0.60
C PHE A 47 10.31 -8.95 0.38
N GLN A 48 10.80 -7.86 0.97
CA GLN A 48 12.18 -7.35 0.82
C GLN A 48 12.53 -7.15 -0.66
N THR A 49 11.57 -6.67 -1.44
CA THR A 49 11.69 -6.53 -2.90
C THR A 49 10.77 -5.42 -3.37
N PRO A 50 11.20 -4.54 -4.28
CA PRO A 50 10.34 -3.49 -4.83
C PRO A 50 9.12 -4.06 -5.56
N ILE A 51 7.98 -3.36 -5.51
CA ILE A 51 6.73 -3.81 -6.15
C ILE A 51 6.90 -4.03 -7.66
N ALA A 52 7.71 -3.19 -8.31
CA ALA A 52 8.03 -3.30 -9.74
C ALA A 52 8.76 -4.60 -10.09
N SER A 53 9.47 -5.22 -9.14
CA SER A 53 10.15 -6.50 -9.32
C SER A 53 9.24 -7.70 -9.02
N MET A 54 8.02 -7.46 -8.54
CA MET A 54 7.03 -8.49 -8.24
C MET A 54 5.98 -8.67 -9.34
N ILE A 55 6.06 -7.91 -10.44
CA ILE A 55 5.09 -7.95 -11.56
C ILE A 55 5.10 -9.33 -12.24
N GLU A 56 3.90 -9.88 -12.46
CA GLU A 56 3.66 -11.11 -13.22
C GLU A 56 2.88 -10.81 -14.51
N SER A 57 2.88 -11.76 -15.45
CA SER A 57 2.15 -11.63 -16.72
C SER A 57 0.65 -11.39 -16.53
N ILE A 58 0.05 -11.90 -15.44
CA ILE A 58 -1.35 -11.66 -15.12
C ILE A 58 -1.63 -10.18 -14.78
N ASP A 59 -0.68 -9.49 -14.13
CA ASP A 59 -0.86 -8.08 -13.76
C ASP A 59 -0.77 -7.18 -14.99
N LEU A 60 0.05 -7.56 -15.98
CA LEU A 60 0.13 -6.89 -17.27
C LEU A 60 -1.16 -7.08 -18.07
N GLN A 61 -1.73 -8.30 -18.05
CA GLN A 61 -2.99 -8.60 -18.73
C GLN A 61 -4.17 -7.83 -18.12
N GLU A 62 -4.23 -7.73 -16.79
CA GLU A 62 -5.27 -6.96 -16.10
C GLU A 62 -5.03 -5.44 -16.19
N GLY A 63 -3.76 -5.01 -16.18
CA GLY A 63 -3.35 -3.60 -16.21
C GLY A 63 -3.42 -2.92 -17.58
N GLY A 64 -3.45 -3.68 -18.67
CA GLY A 64 -3.53 -3.14 -20.04
C GLY A 64 -2.29 -2.34 -20.45
N ASP A 65 -2.48 -1.27 -21.25
CA ASP A 65 -1.43 -0.42 -21.85
C ASP A 65 -0.74 0.57 -20.87
N SER A 66 -0.57 0.15 -19.62
CA SER A 66 0.27 0.80 -18.58
C SER A 66 -0.25 2.12 -18.01
N ASP A 67 -0.87 1.97 -16.84
CA ASP A 67 -0.76 2.82 -15.65
C ASP A 67 -1.12 2.00 -14.39
N PHE A 68 -1.86 0.91 -14.53
CA PHE A 68 -2.44 0.18 -13.39
C PHE A 68 -1.70 -1.09 -12.99
N VAL A 69 -0.60 -1.43 -13.65
CA VAL A 69 0.13 -2.69 -13.41
C VAL A 69 0.55 -2.80 -11.93
N GLU A 70 1.01 -1.71 -11.32
CA GLU A 70 1.37 -1.70 -9.89
C GLU A 70 0.16 -1.96 -8.99
N TYR A 71 -1.02 -1.44 -9.33
CA TYR A 71 -2.26 -1.71 -8.58
C TYR A 71 -2.61 -3.19 -8.63
N PHE A 72 -2.59 -3.81 -9.82
CA PHE A 72 -2.89 -5.23 -9.97
C PHE A 72 -1.83 -6.12 -9.31
N THR A 73 -0.56 -5.72 -9.40
CA THR A 73 0.54 -6.37 -8.70
C THR A 73 0.33 -6.33 -7.18
N ALA A 74 0.07 -5.15 -6.60
CA ALA A 74 -0.17 -5.02 -5.16
C ALA A 74 -1.38 -5.83 -4.69
N ARG A 75 -2.47 -5.80 -5.47
CA ARG A 75 -3.67 -6.62 -5.25
C ARG A 75 -3.33 -8.12 -5.24
N ARG A 76 -2.65 -8.62 -6.27
CA ARG A 76 -2.28 -10.04 -6.35
C ARG A 76 -1.35 -10.43 -5.21
N VAL A 77 -0.32 -9.64 -4.94
CA VAL A 77 0.69 -9.93 -3.93
C VAL A 77 0.04 -10.00 -2.55
N VAL A 78 -0.84 -9.05 -2.19
CA VAL A 78 -1.51 -9.09 -0.88
C VAL A 78 -2.46 -10.28 -0.74
N GLU A 79 -3.22 -10.65 -1.78
CA GLU A 79 -4.11 -11.82 -1.73
C GLU A 79 -3.35 -13.15 -1.68
N LYS A 80 -2.13 -13.24 -2.24
CA LYS A 80 -1.29 -14.46 -2.20
C LYS A 80 -0.32 -14.51 -1.01
N SER A 81 -0.34 -13.51 -0.13
CA SER A 81 0.67 -13.34 0.93
C SER A 81 0.48 -14.23 2.18
N HIS A 82 -0.53 -15.12 2.21
CA HIS A 82 -0.89 -15.94 3.38
C HIS A 82 0.28 -16.74 3.98
N ALA A 83 1.22 -17.19 3.14
CA ALA A 83 2.38 -17.96 3.59
C ALA A 83 3.56 -17.09 4.07
N LYS A 84 3.52 -15.78 3.80
CA LYS A 84 4.64 -14.85 4.04
C LYS A 84 4.40 -13.91 5.22
N ILE A 85 3.15 -13.48 5.42
CA ILE A 85 2.77 -12.52 6.47
C ILE A 85 1.59 -13.01 7.30
N SER A 86 1.52 -12.53 8.54
CA SER A 86 0.40 -12.82 9.44
C SER A 86 -0.93 -12.32 8.88
N LYS A 87 -2.03 -12.91 9.36
CA LYS A 87 -3.39 -12.47 8.98
C LYS A 87 -3.61 -10.99 9.31
N SER A 88 -3.23 -10.54 10.50
CA SER A 88 -3.42 -9.15 10.94
C SER A 88 -2.63 -8.17 10.07
N PHE A 89 -1.36 -8.45 9.77
CA PHE A 89 -0.54 -7.58 8.92
C PHE A 89 -1.09 -7.51 7.49
N ARG A 90 -1.58 -8.65 6.95
CA ARG A 90 -2.26 -8.68 5.66
C ARG A 90 -3.53 -7.83 5.67
N ASP A 91 -4.36 -7.96 6.69
CA ASP A 91 -5.63 -7.24 6.80
C ASP A 91 -5.38 -5.71 6.89
N VAL A 92 -4.36 -5.27 7.65
CA VAL A 92 -3.88 -3.87 7.67
C VAL A 92 -3.47 -3.41 6.28
N THR A 93 -2.63 -4.20 5.61
CA THR A 93 -2.13 -3.88 4.27
C THR A 93 -3.27 -3.73 3.25
N LYS A 94 -4.25 -4.64 3.27
CA LYS A 94 -5.45 -4.57 2.42
C LYS A 94 -6.24 -3.29 2.66
N ARG A 95 -6.47 -2.90 3.92
CA ARG A 95 -7.20 -1.66 4.25
C ARG A 95 -6.50 -0.43 3.68
N CYS A 96 -5.17 -0.37 3.76
CA CYS A 96 -4.37 0.71 3.15
C CYS A 96 -4.51 0.70 1.61
N LEU A 97 -4.29 -0.44 0.95
CA LEU A 97 -4.36 -0.57 -0.51
C LEU A 97 -5.73 -0.18 -1.09
N TYR A 98 -6.82 -0.59 -0.44
CA TYR A 98 -8.18 -0.37 -0.94
C TYR A 98 -8.88 0.85 -0.33
N CYS A 99 -8.22 1.54 0.62
CA CYS A 99 -8.84 2.58 1.45
C CYS A 99 -10.15 2.09 2.09
N ASP A 100 -10.15 0.86 2.62
CA ASP A 100 -11.35 0.20 3.17
C ASP A 100 -11.49 0.48 4.68
N PHE A 101 -11.90 1.72 4.97
CA PHE A 101 -12.09 2.24 6.32
C PHE A 101 -13.54 2.62 6.63
N GLY A 102 -14.49 2.35 5.71
CA GLY A 102 -15.91 2.68 5.90
C GLY A 102 -16.27 4.17 5.85
N HIS A 103 -15.33 5.02 5.43
CA HIS A 103 -15.49 6.47 5.34
C HIS A 103 -15.14 6.99 3.94
N ASP A 104 -15.21 8.31 3.76
CA ASP A 104 -14.61 8.97 2.61
C ASP A 104 -13.11 8.66 2.49
N SER A 105 -12.52 9.04 1.37
CA SER A 105 -11.10 8.83 1.11
C SER A 105 -10.23 10.05 1.43
N ASP A 106 -10.80 11.09 2.07
CA ASP A 106 -10.05 12.28 2.45
C ASP A 106 -9.38 12.07 3.82
N PHE A 107 -8.04 11.99 3.83
CA PHE A 107 -7.27 11.81 5.05
C PHE A 107 -7.30 13.01 6.00
N LYS A 108 -7.94 14.11 5.60
CA LYS A 108 -8.25 15.24 6.49
C LYS A 108 -9.52 15.01 7.31
N SER A 109 -10.35 14.02 6.98
CA SER A 109 -11.56 13.74 7.74
C SER A 109 -11.21 13.10 9.09
N PRO A 110 -11.73 13.64 10.22
CA PRO A 110 -11.48 13.03 11.54
C PRO A 110 -11.96 11.57 11.62
N ALA A 111 -13.02 11.24 10.88
CA ALA A 111 -13.55 9.88 10.80
C ALA A 111 -12.54 8.91 10.17
N LEU A 112 -11.94 9.26 9.03
CA LEU A 112 -10.91 8.41 8.41
C LEU A 112 -9.66 8.34 9.28
N GLN A 113 -9.23 9.43 9.91
CA GLN A 113 -8.09 9.43 10.83
C GLN A 113 -8.30 8.50 12.02
N GLN A 114 -9.49 8.53 12.64
CA GLN A 114 -9.81 7.64 13.76
C GLN A 114 -9.89 6.18 13.30
N ALA A 115 -10.51 5.92 12.15
CA ALA A 115 -10.57 4.57 11.59
C ALA A 115 -9.18 4.04 11.24
N PHE A 116 -8.30 4.89 10.68
CA PHE A 116 -6.91 4.55 10.40
C PHE A 116 -6.15 4.23 11.69
N TYR A 117 -6.27 5.06 12.73
CA TYR A 117 -5.64 4.80 14.01
C TYR A 117 -6.07 3.43 14.57
N ASN A 118 -7.37 3.17 14.64
CA ASN A 118 -7.90 1.93 15.22
C ASN A 118 -7.54 0.68 14.41
N ASN A 119 -7.57 0.76 13.07
CA ASN A 119 -7.43 -0.40 12.20
C ASN A 119 -6.01 -0.63 11.68
N VAL A 120 -5.12 0.36 11.80
CA VAL A 120 -3.72 0.27 11.35
C VAL A 120 -2.78 0.42 12.53
N ILE A 121 -2.79 1.57 13.20
CA ILE A 121 -1.81 1.88 14.25
C ILE A 121 -1.92 0.90 15.42
N THR A 122 -3.11 0.74 16.00
CA THR A 122 -3.31 -0.19 17.13
C THR A 122 -2.95 -1.64 16.79
N VAL A 123 -3.16 -2.06 15.53
CA VAL A 123 -2.80 -3.42 15.09
C VAL A 123 -1.29 -3.57 14.96
N LEU A 124 -0.60 -2.56 14.44
CA LEU A 124 0.85 -2.57 14.31
C LEU A 124 1.54 -2.51 15.69
N ASP A 125 1.04 -1.67 16.62
CA ASP A 125 1.52 -1.61 18.01
C ASP A 125 1.42 -2.99 18.67
N GLY A 126 0.26 -3.65 18.57
CA GLY A 126 0.09 -5.00 19.13
C GLY A 126 0.99 -6.06 18.48
N LEU A 127 1.34 -5.91 17.19
CA LEU A 127 2.32 -6.79 16.54
C LEU A 127 3.75 -6.53 17.03
N GLU A 128 4.09 -5.27 17.31
CA GLU A 128 5.38 -4.91 17.88
C GLU A 128 5.53 -5.47 19.30
N ASP A 129 4.49 -5.36 20.13
CA ASP A 129 4.49 -5.93 21.49
C ASP A 129 4.74 -7.44 21.46
N VAL A 130 4.00 -8.17 20.60
CA VAL A 130 4.22 -9.62 20.41
C VAL A 130 5.64 -9.93 19.94
N TYR A 131 6.21 -9.10 19.06
CA TYR A 131 7.58 -9.28 18.59
C TYR A 131 8.60 -9.07 19.71
N ARG A 132 8.44 -8.04 20.55
CA ARG A 132 9.31 -7.80 21.72
C ARG A 132 9.27 -8.97 22.69
N ASP A 133 8.07 -9.47 23.01
CA ASP A 133 7.88 -10.61 23.91
C ASP A 133 8.59 -11.88 23.40
N LEU A 134 8.68 -12.06 22.08
CA LEU A 134 9.41 -13.19 21.47
C LEU A 134 10.94 -13.01 21.50
N GLN A 135 11.46 -11.79 21.68
CA GLN A 135 12.90 -11.55 21.78
C GLN A 135 13.42 -11.65 23.22
N ASP A 136 12.54 -11.42 24.20
CA ASP A 136 12.88 -11.41 25.62
C ASP A 136 12.73 -12.79 26.30
N GLY A 137 12.25 -13.81 25.58
CA GLY A 137 12.08 -15.20 26.04
C GLY A 137 13.10 -16.17 25.46
#